data_AF-A0A6H2NHX5-F1
#
_entry.id   AF-A0A6H2NHX5-F1
#
_cell.length_a   1.000
_cell.length_b   1.000
_cell.length_c   1.000
_cell.angle_alpha   90.00
_cell.angle_beta   90.00
_cell.angle_gamma   90.00
#
_symmetry.space_group_name_H-M   'P 1'
#
loop_
_entity.id
_entity.type
_entity.pdbx_description
1 polymer ?
#
loop_
_entity_poly.entity_id
_entity_poly.type
_entity_poly.pdbx_seq_one_letter_code
_entity_poly.pdbx_strand_id
1 'polypeptide(L)'
;MLLTLWPLRTAARLRSLAICSTMALAMGAMAPTLAITRLATTRPEPRPLGNSDGTGLLLAQDPILETALFFETETMAVRVYRQGSNHLMNLYNKATDVVEARGIPVSIIPSHRDQIVYRADRGEAERIARINALNETELEIIAADGSLVLKEPGFNAVVGVPDGSTDFQGNNVAPGTGAIVLSAEAARLRSQPRLGSDIIGAASRREIVDVLDRVGNPDDGFIWYQVFHEGVTGWVRGDLLQSLR
;
A
#
# COMPACT_ATOMS: atom_id res chain seq x y z
N MET A 1 -42.27 44.53 17.28
CA MET A 1 -41.70 45.85 17.59
C MET A 1 -40.23 45.63 17.91
N LEU A 2 -39.36 46.18 17.04
CA LEU A 2 -37.89 46.37 17.14
C LEU A 2 -36.98 45.13 17.21
N LEU A 3 -36.27 44.78 16.12
CA LEU A 3 -34.96 45.32 15.62
C LEU A 3 -33.78 44.50 16.21
N THR A 4 -33.25 43.54 15.46
CA THR A 4 -31.95 43.59 14.72
C THR A 4 -30.72 43.89 15.58
N LEU A 5 -29.65 43.10 15.42
CA LEU A 5 -28.34 43.59 14.98
C LEU A 5 -27.32 42.45 14.82
N TRP A 6 -26.91 42.27 13.57
CA TRP A 6 -25.67 41.64 13.14
C TRP A 6 -24.52 42.64 13.37
N PRO A 7 -23.33 42.18 13.79
CA PRO A 7 -22.11 42.61 13.08
C PRO A 7 -21.06 41.47 13.08
N LEU A 8 -19.98 41.43 12.32
CA LEU A 8 -19.41 42.27 11.27
C LEU A 8 -18.45 41.32 10.51
N ARG A 9 -18.40 41.41 9.19
CA ARG A 9 -17.25 40.95 8.41
C ARG A 9 -16.10 41.92 8.66
N THR A 10 -14.93 41.43 9.04
CA THR A 10 -13.70 42.22 9.03
C THR A 10 -12.74 41.62 8.01
N ALA A 11 -12.60 42.33 6.89
CA ALA A 11 -11.48 42.22 6.00
C ALA A 11 -10.25 42.87 6.66
N ALA A 12 -9.10 42.21 6.61
CA ALA A 12 -7.80 42.84 6.82
C ALA A 12 -6.91 42.58 5.60
N ARG A 13 -6.47 43.69 5.02
CA ARG A 13 -5.61 43.85 3.85
C ARG A 13 -4.15 44.03 4.29
N LEU A 14 -3.23 43.71 3.38
CA LEU A 14 -1.81 44.14 3.28
C LEU A 14 -0.85 43.51 4.33
N ARG A 15 0.39 43.09 3.99
CA ARG A 15 1.42 43.78 3.20
C ARG A 15 2.38 42.80 2.50
N SER A 16 2.81 43.17 1.30
CA SER A 16 4.01 42.69 0.62
C SER A 16 5.27 42.89 1.46
N LEU A 17 6.20 41.93 1.40
CA LEU A 17 7.63 42.21 1.53
C LEU A 17 8.37 41.47 0.42
N ALA A 18 8.91 42.25 -0.53
CA ALA A 18 9.94 41.81 -1.44
C ALA A 18 11.27 41.79 -0.69
N ILE A 19 12.04 40.72 -0.80
CA ILE A 19 13.47 40.75 -0.51
C ILE A 19 14.21 40.33 -1.77
N CYS A 20 14.79 41.35 -2.39
CA CYS A 20 15.81 41.31 -3.40
C CYS A 20 17.14 40.93 -2.70
N SER A 21 17.87 39.94 -3.20
CA SER A 21 19.31 39.83 -2.92
C SER A 21 20.02 39.13 -4.07
N THR A 22 21.23 39.60 -4.27
CA THR A 22 21.94 39.79 -5.53
C THR A 22 22.92 38.67 -5.87
N MET A 23 23.09 38.48 -7.19
CA MET A 23 24.25 38.02 -7.97
C MET A 23 25.53 37.55 -7.25
N ALA A 24 26.08 36.44 -7.75
CA ALA A 24 27.50 36.38 -8.12
C ALA A 24 27.70 35.49 -9.35
N LEU A 25 28.27 36.10 -10.39
CA LEU A 25 28.77 35.50 -11.63
C LEU A 25 30.09 34.77 -11.36
N ALA A 26 30.31 33.60 -11.96
CA ALA A 26 31.65 33.12 -12.27
C ALA A 26 31.64 32.40 -13.62
N MET A 27 32.02 33.15 -14.67
CA MET A 27 32.39 32.60 -15.97
C MET A 27 33.82 32.04 -15.87
N GLY A 28 34.01 30.81 -16.30
CA GLY A 28 35.32 30.21 -16.53
C GLY A 28 35.27 29.37 -17.80
N ALA A 29 35.69 29.96 -18.91
CA ALA A 29 35.88 29.29 -20.19
C ALA A 29 37.27 28.65 -20.23
N MET A 30 37.39 27.40 -20.70
CA MET A 30 38.52 26.91 -21.50
C MET A 30 38.06 25.68 -22.31
N ALA A 31 38.25 25.74 -23.62
CA ALA A 31 38.12 24.64 -24.57
C ALA A 31 39.53 24.22 -25.04
N PRO A 32 39.67 23.31 -26.02
CA PRO A 32 39.85 21.87 -25.86
C PRO A 32 41.29 21.43 -26.21
N THR A 33 41.68 20.20 -25.85
CA THR A 33 42.89 19.56 -26.42
C THR A 33 42.53 18.19 -26.97
N LEU A 34 42.67 18.08 -28.30
CA LEU A 34 42.62 16.85 -29.06
C LEU A 34 43.91 16.05 -28.81
N ALA A 35 43.78 14.80 -28.39
CA ALA A 35 44.84 13.82 -28.49
C ALA A 35 44.34 12.66 -29.36
N ILE A 36 44.82 12.61 -30.60
CA ILE A 36 44.69 11.46 -31.49
C ILE A 36 45.84 10.53 -31.15
N THR A 37 45.57 9.27 -30.79
CA THR A 37 46.58 8.18 -30.91
C THR A 37 45.91 6.84 -31.26
N ARG A 38 46.16 6.46 -32.52
CA ARG A 38 46.34 5.13 -33.14
C ARG A 38 45.49 3.93 -32.69
N LEU A 39 44.81 3.35 -33.68
CA LEU A 39 44.37 1.95 -33.71
C LEU A 39 45.55 0.99 -33.51
N ALA A 40 45.40 0.06 -32.59
CA ALA A 40 46.04 -1.25 -32.65
C ALA A 40 44.92 -2.31 -32.62
N THR A 41 44.73 -2.97 -33.75
CA THR A 41 43.86 -4.13 -33.91
C THR A 41 44.48 -5.32 -33.19
N THR A 42 43.89 -5.75 -32.07
CA THR A 42 44.09 -7.11 -31.55
C THR A 42 42.75 -7.83 -31.55
N ARG A 43 42.61 -8.73 -32.54
CA ARG A 43 41.53 -9.70 -32.67
C ARG A 43 41.56 -10.64 -31.46
N PRO A 44 40.51 -10.74 -30.62
CA PRO A 44 40.44 -11.84 -29.66
C PRO A 44 40.12 -13.13 -30.40
N GLU A 45 41.04 -14.08 -30.29
CA GLU A 45 40.90 -15.48 -30.67
C GLU A 45 39.76 -16.16 -29.89
N PRO A 46 38.93 -17.03 -30.50
CA PRO A 46 37.87 -17.72 -29.77
C PRO A 46 38.48 -18.83 -28.92
N ARG A 47 38.28 -18.78 -27.60
CA ARG A 47 38.57 -19.89 -26.68
C ARG A 47 37.27 -20.46 -26.09
N PRO A 48 37.27 -21.76 -25.74
CA PRO A 48 36.14 -22.66 -25.95
C PRO A 48 35.05 -22.56 -24.86
N LEU A 49 33.85 -22.98 -25.25
CA LEU A 49 32.69 -23.23 -24.40
C LEU A 49 33.06 -24.11 -23.20
N GLY A 50 32.85 -23.58 -22.00
CA GLY A 50 33.00 -24.30 -20.73
C GLY A 50 31.91 -23.86 -19.74
N ASN A 51 30.83 -24.64 -19.73
CA ASN A 51 29.92 -24.98 -18.64
C ASN A 51 29.47 -23.90 -17.64
N SER A 52 28.17 -23.58 -17.76
CA SER A 52 27.18 -23.36 -16.68
C SER A 52 27.71 -23.17 -15.26
N ASP A 53 27.71 -21.93 -14.79
CA ASP A 53 27.38 -21.64 -13.39
C ASP A 53 26.43 -20.44 -13.36
N GLY A 54 25.20 -20.75 -12.94
CA GLY A 54 24.13 -19.78 -12.76
C GLY A 54 24.54 -18.78 -11.70
N THR A 55 24.93 -17.58 -12.14
CA THR A 55 25.09 -16.44 -11.26
C THR A 55 23.93 -15.50 -11.56
N GLY A 56 23.06 -15.38 -10.55
CA GLY A 56 21.69 -14.91 -10.67
C GLY A 56 21.52 -13.57 -11.34
N LEU A 57 20.53 -13.51 -12.23
CA LEU A 57 19.69 -12.33 -12.33
C LEU A 57 19.12 -12.06 -10.92
N LEU A 58 19.72 -11.14 -10.18
CA LEU A 58 19.01 -10.42 -9.13
C LEU A 58 17.98 -9.52 -9.81
N LEU A 59 16.86 -10.12 -10.23
CA LEU A 59 15.62 -9.38 -10.39
C LEU A 59 15.30 -8.87 -8.99
N ALA A 60 15.39 -7.55 -8.78
CA ALA A 60 14.74 -6.94 -7.64
C ALA A 60 13.28 -7.39 -7.70
N GLN A 61 12.89 -8.32 -6.81
CA GLN A 61 11.49 -8.62 -6.58
C GLN A 61 10.89 -7.28 -6.15
N ASP A 62 9.91 -6.78 -6.91
CA ASP A 62 9.12 -5.64 -6.46
C ASP A 62 8.70 -5.93 -5.02
N PRO A 63 8.89 -4.98 -4.10
CA PRO A 63 8.63 -5.24 -2.70
C PRO A 63 7.16 -5.61 -2.55
N ILE A 64 6.92 -6.88 -2.21
CA ILE A 64 5.60 -7.44 -1.92
C ILE A 64 4.95 -6.54 -0.87
N LEU A 65 3.76 -6.04 -1.18
CA LEU A 65 2.99 -5.19 -0.29
C LEU A 65 2.05 -6.05 0.51
N GLU A 66 2.32 -6.20 1.80
CA GLU A 66 1.46 -7.01 2.68
C GLU A 66 0.47 -6.15 3.45
N THR A 67 -0.83 -6.38 3.32
CA THR A 67 -1.82 -5.63 4.09
C THR A 67 -1.79 -6.07 5.55
N ALA A 68 -1.41 -5.18 6.47
CA ALA A 68 -1.41 -5.43 7.90
C ALA A 68 -2.79 -5.19 8.52
N LEU A 69 -3.50 -4.18 8.03
CA LEU A 69 -4.86 -3.85 8.43
C LEU A 69 -5.55 -3.13 7.27
N PHE A 70 -6.75 -3.53 6.94
CA PHE A 70 -7.65 -2.78 6.09
C PHE A 70 -9.04 -2.76 6.74
N PHE A 71 -9.73 -1.65 6.65
CA PHE A 71 -11.14 -1.53 7.00
C PHE A 71 -11.73 -0.32 6.30
N GLU A 72 -13.04 -0.28 6.22
CA GLU A 72 -13.80 0.87 5.77
C GLU A 72 -14.49 1.53 6.94
N THR A 73 -14.74 2.83 6.81
CA THR A 73 -15.66 3.57 7.66
C THR A 73 -16.77 4.15 6.79
N GLU A 74 -17.65 4.96 7.40
CA GLU A 74 -18.72 5.64 6.68
C GLU A 74 -18.16 6.48 5.54
N THR A 75 -17.09 7.24 5.80
CA THR A 75 -16.52 8.17 4.83
C THR A 75 -15.17 7.76 4.26
N MET A 76 -14.46 6.79 4.86
CA MET A 76 -13.09 6.45 4.52
C MET A 76 -12.87 4.97 4.19
N ALA A 77 -11.80 4.68 3.46
CA ALA A 77 -11.16 3.37 3.41
C ALA A 77 -9.71 3.52 3.89
N VAL A 78 -9.32 2.67 4.84
CA VAL A 78 -8.00 2.69 5.48
C VAL A 78 -7.27 1.42 5.10
N ARG A 79 -6.03 1.55 4.59
CA ARG A 79 -5.12 0.42 4.41
C ARG A 79 -3.80 0.73 5.09
N VAL A 80 -3.45 -0.04 6.10
CA VAL A 80 -2.09 -0.17 6.62
C VAL A 80 -1.45 -1.38 5.96
N TYR A 81 -0.28 -1.20 5.38
CA TYR A 81 0.45 -2.25 4.69
C TYR A 81 1.94 -2.18 5.00
N ARG A 82 2.62 -3.31 4.82
CA ARG A 82 4.06 -3.47 4.96
C ARG A 82 4.69 -3.41 3.59
N GLN A 83 5.79 -2.69 3.48
CA GLN A 83 6.68 -2.70 2.33
C GLN A 83 8.10 -2.93 2.85
N GLY A 84 8.57 -4.18 2.80
CA GLY A 84 9.77 -4.59 3.52
C GLY A 84 9.62 -4.40 5.03
N SER A 85 10.52 -3.64 5.66
CA SER A 85 10.45 -3.31 7.10
C SER A 85 9.56 -2.11 7.44
N ASN A 86 9.06 -1.38 6.43
CA ASN A 86 8.30 -0.16 6.64
C ASN A 86 6.81 -0.47 6.74
N HIS A 87 6.12 0.22 7.66
CA HIS A 87 4.66 0.25 7.70
C HIS A 87 4.18 1.55 7.10
N LEU A 88 3.24 1.44 6.18
CA LEU A 88 2.73 2.54 5.38
C LEU A 88 1.20 2.54 5.47
N MET A 89 0.59 3.71 5.36
CA MET A 89 -0.86 3.87 5.40
C MET A 89 -1.38 4.63 4.18
N ASN A 90 -2.51 4.18 3.67
CA ASN A 90 -3.34 4.89 2.70
C ASN A 90 -4.69 5.23 3.34
N LEU A 91 -5.16 6.46 3.14
CA LEU A 91 -6.52 6.89 3.42
C LEU A 91 -7.17 7.33 2.11
N TYR A 92 -8.31 6.76 1.82
CA TYR A 92 -9.13 7.12 0.67
C TYR A 92 -10.49 7.60 1.15
N ASN A 93 -10.85 8.81 0.76
CA ASN A 93 -12.15 9.41 1.05
C ASN A 93 -13.17 8.92 0.01
N LYS A 94 -14.12 8.10 0.48
CA LYS A 94 -15.13 7.44 -0.35
C LYS A 94 -16.18 8.41 -0.88
N ALA A 95 -16.44 9.50 -0.18
CA ALA A 95 -17.44 10.48 -0.58
C ALA A 95 -16.94 11.38 -1.72
N THR A 96 -15.63 11.63 -1.77
CA THR A 96 -15.02 12.55 -2.74
C THR A 96 -14.19 11.86 -3.82
N ASP A 97 -13.94 10.55 -3.70
CA ASP A 97 -13.05 9.78 -4.58
C ASP A 97 -11.61 10.35 -4.60
N VAL A 98 -11.14 10.78 -3.43
CA VAL A 98 -9.80 11.39 -3.25
C VAL A 98 -8.96 10.56 -2.30
N VAL A 99 -7.71 10.31 -2.69
CA VAL A 99 -6.70 9.73 -1.78
C VAL A 99 -6.11 10.85 -0.92
N GLU A 100 -6.58 10.95 0.31
CA GLU A 100 -6.10 11.95 1.28
C GLU A 100 -4.69 11.65 1.80
N ALA A 101 -4.34 10.36 1.89
CA ALA A 101 -3.00 9.94 2.23
C ALA A 101 -2.57 8.74 1.40
N ARG A 102 -1.35 8.78 0.87
CA ARG A 102 -0.75 7.68 0.12
C ARG A 102 0.65 7.39 0.64
N GLY A 103 0.85 6.17 1.12
CA GLY A 103 2.13 5.65 1.57
C GLY A 103 2.74 6.46 2.71
N ILE A 104 1.93 6.98 3.63
CA ILE A 104 2.46 7.73 4.77
C ILE A 104 3.07 6.74 5.79
N PRO A 105 4.27 7.01 6.33
CA PRO A 105 4.87 6.16 7.35
C PRO A 105 4.00 6.03 8.60
N VAL A 106 3.93 4.81 9.13
CA VAL A 106 3.15 4.47 10.31
C VAL A 106 4.04 3.95 11.41
N SER A 107 3.86 4.48 12.61
CA SER A 107 4.39 3.89 13.83
C SER A 107 3.34 3.00 14.48
N ILE A 108 3.72 1.77 14.83
CA ILE A 108 2.87 0.87 15.61
C ILE A 108 3.07 1.19 17.09
N ILE A 109 1.99 1.53 17.78
CA ILE A 109 1.99 1.82 19.21
C ILE A 109 1.20 0.72 19.91
N PRO A 110 1.86 -0.14 20.70
CA PRO A 110 1.17 -1.08 21.57
C PRO A 110 0.46 -0.28 22.67
N SER A 111 -0.88 -0.29 22.66
CA SER A 111 -1.70 0.39 23.67
C SER A 111 -2.39 -0.66 24.53
N HIS A 112 -1.64 -1.31 25.43
CA HIS A 112 -2.11 -2.22 26.48
C HIS A 112 -2.98 -3.42 26.04
N ARG A 113 -2.36 -4.61 26.00
CA ARG A 113 -2.89 -5.99 25.89
C ARG A 113 -3.87 -6.33 24.75
N ASP A 114 -4.77 -5.44 24.37
CA ASP A 114 -5.93 -5.78 23.55
C ASP A 114 -6.17 -4.79 22.40
N GLN A 115 -5.22 -3.89 22.11
CA GLN A 115 -5.33 -2.95 20.99
C GLN A 115 -4.00 -2.74 20.26
N ILE A 116 -4.05 -2.82 18.93
CA ILE A 116 -2.98 -2.39 18.03
C ILE A 116 -3.35 -1.02 17.47
N VAL A 117 -2.43 -0.06 17.61
CA VAL A 117 -2.62 1.31 17.13
C VAL A 117 -1.60 1.62 16.06
N TYR A 118 -2.07 2.03 14.90
CA TYR A 118 -1.29 2.50 13.77
C TYR A 118 -1.41 4.02 13.70
N ARG A 119 -0.32 4.73 14.00
CA ARG A 119 -0.28 6.20 14.03
C ARG A 119 0.58 6.73 12.89
N ALA A 120 0.05 7.65 12.11
CA ALA A 120 0.79 8.39 11.11
C ALA A 120 0.68 9.89 11.37
N ASP A 121 1.83 10.55 11.50
CA ASP A 121 1.94 11.99 11.71
C ASP A 121 2.63 12.62 10.50
N ARG A 122 1.98 13.63 9.89
CA ARG A 122 2.55 14.43 8.80
C ARG A 122 2.48 15.93 9.08
N GLY A 123 2.37 16.35 10.33
CA GLY A 123 2.34 17.77 10.73
C GLY A 123 1.08 18.56 10.32
N GLU A 124 0.30 18.09 9.34
CA GLU A 124 -1.00 18.67 8.97
C GLU A 124 -2.16 18.04 9.75
N ALA A 125 -2.07 16.73 10.00
CA ALA A 125 -3.01 15.97 10.80
C ALA A 125 -2.36 14.66 11.24
N GLU A 126 -2.72 14.22 12.43
CA GLU A 126 -2.45 12.90 12.96
C GLU A 126 -3.59 11.95 12.56
N ARG A 127 -3.23 10.77 12.04
CA ARG A 127 -4.16 9.73 11.59
C ARG A 127 -3.90 8.48 12.40
N ILE A 128 -4.94 7.98 13.05
CA ILE A 128 -4.86 6.86 13.97
C ILE A 128 -5.85 5.79 13.53
N ALA A 129 -5.34 4.64 13.14
CA ALA A 129 -6.13 3.45 12.87
C ALA A 129 -5.96 2.44 14.01
N ARG A 130 -7.05 1.96 14.57
CA ARG A 130 -7.06 1.03 15.71
C ARG A 130 -7.73 -0.27 15.33
N ILE A 131 -7.25 -1.37 15.90
CA ILE A 131 -7.96 -2.65 15.95
C ILE A 131 -7.85 -3.22 17.36
N ASN A 132 -8.97 -3.63 17.94
CA ASN A 132 -8.99 -4.25 19.27
C ASN A 132 -9.00 -5.79 19.18
N ALA A 133 -8.92 -6.45 20.34
CA ALA A 133 -8.93 -7.92 20.44
C ALA A 133 -10.26 -8.57 19.99
N LEU A 134 -11.33 -7.78 19.85
CA LEU A 134 -12.61 -8.21 19.29
C LEU A 134 -12.70 -7.97 17.77
N ASN A 135 -11.60 -7.57 17.13
CA ASN A 135 -11.51 -7.18 15.71
C ASN A 135 -12.34 -5.94 15.33
N GLU A 136 -12.81 -5.17 16.31
CA GLU A 136 -13.44 -3.88 16.06
C GLU A 136 -12.37 -2.87 15.66
N THR A 137 -12.66 -2.12 14.60
CA THR A 137 -11.74 -1.14 14.03
C THR A 137 -12.28 0.27 14.23
N GLU A 138 -11.39 1.27 14.28
CA GLU A 138 -11.76 2.68 14.39
C GLU A 138 -10.73 3.54 13.67
N LEU A 139 -11.19 4.55 12.95
CA LEU A 139 -10.35 5.61 12.40
C LEU A 139 -10.57 6.90 13.19
N GLU A 140 -9.48 7.53 13.58
CA GLU A 140 -9.46 8.83 14.24
C GLU A 140 -8.49 9.76 13.48
N ILE A 141 -8.94 10.97 13.13
CA ILE A 141 -8.12 12.01 12.49
C ILE A 141 -8.15 13.24 13.38
N ILE A 142 -6.98 13.71 13.77
CA ILE A 142 -6.77 14.86 14.64
C ILE A 142 -5.99 15.90 13.85
N ALA A 143 -6.48 17.14 13.75
CA ALA A 143 -5.78 18.21 13.05
C ALA A 143 -4.50 18.63 13.80
N ALA A 144 -3.63 19.38 13.12
CA ALA A 144 -2.39 19.90 13.71
C ALA A 144 -2.59 20.74 15.00
N ASP A 145 -3.77 21.34 15.18
CA ASP A 145 -4.14 22.11 16.38
C ASP A 145 -4.67 21.24 17.53
N GLY A 146 -4.73 19.91 17.34
CA GLY A 146 -5.26 18.95 18.30
C GLY A 146 -6.77 18.76 18.25
N SER A 147 -7.49 19.43 17.34
CA SER A 147 -8.94 19.25 17.21
C SER A 147 -9.29 17.91 16.53
N LEU A 148 -10.32 17.23 17.04
CA LEU A 148 -10.84 16.01 16.43
C LEU A 148 -11.58 16.36 15.14
N VAL A 149 -11.03 15.93 14.00
CA VAL A 149 -11.63 16.13 12.67
C VAL A 149 -12.59 15.00 12.34
N LEU A 150 -12.19 13.77 12.64
CA LEU A 150 -12.95 12.57 12.30
C LEU A 150 -12.79 11.51 13.38
N LYS A 151 -13.89 10.85 13.73
CA LYS A 151 -13.88 9.61 14.50
C LYS A 151 -15.01 8.71 14.03
N GLU A 152 -14.66 7.59 13.42
CA GLU A 152 -15.64 6.69 12.83
C GLU A 152 -15.31 5.23 13.15
N PRO A 153 -16.31 4.41 13.53
CA PRO A 153 -16.12 2.97 13.65
C PRO A 153 -15.85 2.38 12.26
N GLY A 154 -14.99 1.38 12.25
CA GLY A 154 -14.66 0.61 11.06
C GLY A 154 -15.54 -0.63 10.91
N PHE A 155 -15.67 -1.08 9.67
CA PHE A 155 -16.36 -2.28 9.26
C PHE A 155 -15.63 -2.90 8.05
N ASN A 156 -15.93 -4.17 7.73
CA ASN A 156 -15.19 -4.97 6.74
C ASN A 156 -13.69 -5.02 7.05
N ALA A 157 -13.35 -5.32 8.31
CA ALA A 157 -11.97 -5.39 8.73
C ALA A 157 -11.26 -6.56 8.05
N VAL A 158 -9.98 -6.37 7.80
CA VAL A 158 -9.11 -7.28 7.06
C VAL A 158 -7.74 -7.17 7.70
N VAL A 159 -7.20 -8.25 8.23
CA VAL A 159 -6.00 -8.26 9.07
C VAL A 159 -4.90 -9.03 8.38
N GLY A 160 -3.66 -8.56 8.45
CA GLY A 160 -2.54 -9.28 7.82
C GLY A 160 -2.34 -10.67 8.41
N VAL A 161 -2.13 -11.66 7.53
CA VAL A 161 -1.93 -13.06 7.93
C VAL A 161 -0.44 -13.38 7.96
N PRO A 162 0.12 -13.81 9.11
CA PRO A 162 1.52 -14.22 9.21
C PRO A 162 1.78 -15.52 8.44
N ASP A 163 3.05 -15.79 8.14
CA ASP A 163 3.44 -17.09 7.61
C ASP A 163 3.20 -18.20 8.65
N GLY A 164 2.78 -19.38 8.20
CA GLY A 164 2.59 -20.56 9.06
C GLY A 164 1.15 -20.85 9.49
N SER A 165 0.99 -21.40 10.69
CA SER A 165 -0.32 -21.79 11.24
C SER A 165 -1.10 -20.55 11.66
N THR A 166 -2.37 -20.49 11.30
CA THR A 166 -3.27 -19.35 11.54
C THR A 166 -4.65 -19.87 11.91
N ASP A 167 -5.42 -19.08 12.66
CA ASP A 167 -6.82 -19.40 12.97
C ASP A 167 -7.78 -19.13 11.80
N PHE A 168 -7.30 -18.45 10.76
CA PHE A 168 -8.06 -18.24 9.52
C PHE A 168 -8.09 -19.51 8.68
N GLN A 169 -9.28 -19.83 8.15
CA GLN A 169 -9.52 -20.95 7.26
C GLN A 169 -8.98 -20.69 5.85
N GLY A 170 -8.49 -21.74 5.21
CA GLY A 170 -7.95 -21.70 3.85
C GLY A 170 -6.54 -22.27 3.77
N ASN A 171 -6.06 -22.50 2.55
CA ASN A 171 -4.69 -22.94 2.35
C ASN A 171 -3.76 -21.75 2.54
N ASN A 172 -2.64 -21.93 3.25
CA ASN A 172 -1.62 -20.90 3.37
C ASN A 172 -0.71 -20.91 2.13
N VAL A 173 -0.81 -19.86 1.32
CA VAL A 173 -0.02 -19.61 0.13
C VAL A 173 0.84 -18.37 0.38
N ALA A 174 2.13 -18.46 0.06
CA ALA A 174 3.03 -17.33 0.26
C ALA A 174 2.78 -16.24 -0.81
N PRO A 175 2.70 -14.95 -0.44
CA PRO A 175 2.80 -13.85 -1.39
C PRO A 175 4.08 -13.94 -2.24
N GLY A 176 4.02 -13.45 -3.49
CA GLY A 176 5.12 -13.52 -4.46
C GLY A 176 5.26 -14.87 -5.15
N THR A 177 4.29 -15.78 -4.99
CA THR A 177 4.29 -17.11 -5.61
C THR A 177 3.07 -17.32 -6.49
N GLY A 178 3.13 -18.29 -7.40
CA GLY A 178 1.97 -18.72 -8.16
C GLY A 178 1.11 -19.74 -7.37
N ALA A 179 -0.20 -19.69 -7.57
CA ALA A 179 -1.16 -20.61 -6.97
C ALA A 179 -2.09 -21.22 -8.01
N ILE A 180 -2.45 -22.49 -7.84
CA ILE A 180 -3.44 -23.19 -8.66
C ILE A 180 -4.84 -22.96 -8.09
N VAL A 181 -5.81 -22.65 -8.96
CA VAL A 181 -7.23 -22.59 -8.60
C VAL A 181 -7.82 -24.00 -8.39
N LEU A 182 -8.36 -24.26 -7.19
CA LEU A 182 -9.00 -25.52 -6.80
C LEU A 182 -10.52 -25.53 -6.94
N SER A 183 -11.16 -24.38 -7.20
CA SER A 183 -12.62 -24.27 -7.33
C SER A 183 -13.20 -25.29 -8.31
N ALA A 184 -14.42 -25.77 -8.05
CA ALA A 184 -15.07 -26.77 -8.89
C ALA A 184 -15.30 -26.28 -10.34
N GLU A 185 -15.55 -24.98 -10.50
CA GLU A 185 -15.75 -24.33 -11.81
C GLU A 185 -14.75 -23.19 -12.00
N ALA A 186 -14.86 -22.13 -11.19
CA ALA A 186 -13.94 -20.99 -11.21
C ALA A 186 -13.83 -20.34 -9.83
N ALA A 187 -12.68 -19.75 -9.53
CA ALA A 187 -12.50 -18.84 -8.41
C ALA A 187 -12.89 -17.43 -8.85
N ARG A 188 -13.78 -16.77 -8.09
CA ARG A 188 -14.21 -15.40 -8.37
C ARG A 188 -13.20 -14.42 -7.80
N LEU A 189 -12.70 -13.51 -8.64
CA LEU A 189 -11.89 -12.37 -8.21
C LEU A 189 -12.86 -11.26 -7.78
N ARG A 190 -12.71 -10.81 -6.55
CA ARG A 190 -13.57 -9.79 -5.96
C ARG A 190 -12.84 -8.46 -5.77
N SER A 191 -13.59 -7.37 -5.74
CA SER A 191 -13.04 -6.03 -5.50
C SER A 191 -12.45 -5.87 -4.09
N GLN A 192 -12.93 -6.66 -3.13
CA GLN A 192 -12.47 -6.67 -1.74
C GLN A 192 -12.46 -8.09 -1.15
N PRO A 193 -11.65 -8.36 -0.11
CA PRO A 193 -11.49 -9.68 0.53
C PRO A 193 -12.68 -10.04 1.44
N ARG A 194 -13.88 -10.11 0.86
CA ARG A 194 -15.12 -10.49 1.55
C ARG A 194 -16.12 -11.09 0.57
N LEU A 195 -17.02 -11.94 1.07
CA LEU A 195 -18.03 -12.60 0.21
C LEU A 195 -19.09 -11.65 -0.37
N GLY A 196 -19.27 -10.46 0.22
CA GLY A 196 -20.29 -9.50 -0.20
C GLY A 196 -19.83 -8.46 -1.24
N SER A 197 -18.56 -8.45 -1.63
CA SER A 197 -18.01 -7.45 -2.56
C SER A 197 -18.24 -7.82 -4.03
N ASP A 198 -18.14 -6.83 -4.92
CA ASP A 198 -18.36 -7.02 -6.35
C ASP A 198 -17.38 -8.04 -6.96
N ILE A 199 -17.88 -8.83 -7.90
CA ILE A 199 -17.05 -9.77 -8.69
C ILE A 199 -16.52 -9.00 -9.89
N ILE A 200 -15.20 -8.88 -9.99
CA ILE A 200 -14.49 -8.11 -11.03
C ILE A 200 -13.74 -9.01 -12.03
N GLY A 201 -13.72 -10.31 -11.78
CA GLY A 201 -13.13 -11.30 -12.68
C GLY A 201 -13.34 -12.72 -12.16
N ALA A 202 -12.80 -13.70 -12.89
CA ALA A 202 -12.78 -15.09 -12.47
C ALA A 202 -11.54 -15.77 -13.06
N ALA A 203 -11.03 -16.77 -12.35
CA ALA A 203 -9.97 -17.67 -12.82
C ALA A 203 -10.52 -19.10 -12.82
N SER A 204 -10.39 -19.81 -13.94
CA SER A 204 -10.97 -21.15 -14.10
C SER A 204 -10.23 -22.18 -13.24
N ARG A 205 -10.90 -23.30 -12.98
CA ARG A 205 -10.29 -24.44 -12.32
C ARG A 205 -8.96 -24.83 -12.97
N ARG A 206 -7.92 -25.03 -12.14
CA ARG A 206 -6.54 -25.37 -12.49
C ARG A 206 -5.72 -24.29 -13.20
N GLU A 207 -6.26 -23.10 -13.42
CA GLU A 207 -5.44 -21.97 -13.85
C GLU A 207 -4.50 -21.53 -12.74
N ILE A 208 -3.40 -20.89 -13.15
CA ILE A 208 -2.41 -20.32 -12.25
C ILE A 208 -2.70 -18.83 -12.12
N VAL A 209 -2.69 -18.35 -10.88
CA VAL A 209 -2.78 -16.94 -10.53
C VAL A 209 -1.53 -16.52 -9.78
N ASP A 210 -1.09 -15.28 -9.96
CA ASP A 210 0.04 -14.73 -9.21
C ASP A 210 -0.47 -14.16 -7.88
N VAL A 211 -0.01 -14.70 -6.76
CA VAL A 211 -0.38 -14.23 -5.43
C VAL A 211 0.48 -13.01 -5.07
N LEU A 212 -0.17 -11.86 -4.87
CA LEU A 212 0.50 -10.60 -4.56
C LEU A 212 0.52 -10.28 -3.07
N ASP A 213 -0.55 -10.59 -2.35
CA ASP A 213 -0.76 -10.26 -0.94
C ASP A 213 -1.72 -11.28 -0.31
N ARG A 214 -1.77 -11.36 1.01
CA ARG A 214 -2.76 -12.12 1.75
C ARG A 214 -3.20 -11.43 3.03
N VAL A 215 -4.46 -11.66 3.37
CA VAL A 215 -5.11 -11.09 4.55
C VAL A 215 -6.11 -12.10 5.11
N GLY A 216 -6.49 -11.94 6.36
CA GLY A 216 -7.54 -12.68 7.02
C GLY A 216 -8.70 -11.74 7.20
N ASN A 217 -9.91 -12.22 6.93
CA ASN A 217 -11.11 -11.45 7.20
C ASN A 217 -11.74 -11.99 8.49
N PRO A 218 -11.78 -11.21 9.59
CA PRO A 218 -12.38 -11.65 10.84
C PRO A 218 -13.88 -11.93 10.76
N ASP A 219 -14.59 -11.31 9.81
CA ASP A 219 -16.04 -11.46 9.66
C ASP A 219 -16.42 -12.84 9.11
N ASP A 220 -15.65 -13.36 8.16
CA ASP A 220 -15.89 -14.68 7.54
C ASP A 220 -14.90 -15.77 7.98
N GLY A 221 -13.83 -15.40 8.65
CA GLY A 221 -12.81 -16.30 9.18
C GLY A 221 -11.91 -16.90 8.11
N PHE A 222 -11.89 -16.40 6.88
CA PHE A 222 -11.04 -16.92 5.80
C PHE A 222 -9.79 -16.07 5.54
N ILE A 223 -8.75 -16.75 5.06
CA ILE A 223 -7.65 -16.09 4.36
C ILE A 223 -8.15 -15.69 2.97
N TRP A 224 -7.81 -14.48 2.55
CA TRP A 224 -8.04 -13.92 1.23
C TRP A 224 -6.72 -13.53 0.60
N TYR A 225 -6.57 -13.82 -0.68
CA TYR A 225 -5.37 -13.54 -1.46
C TYR A 225 -5.66 -12.47 -2.49
N GLN A 226 -4.86 -11.41 -2.50
CA GLN A 226 -4.83 -10.51 -3.65
C GLN A 226 -4.06 -11.23 -4.75
N VAL A 227 -4.68 -11.38 -5.90
CA VAL A 227 -4.10 -12.08 -7.04
C VAL A 227 -4.11 -11.21 -8.28
N PHE A 228 -3.12 -11.40 -9.14
CA PHE A 228 -3.13 -10.88 -10.50
C PHE A 228 -3.44 -12.02 -11.47
N HIS A 229 -4.42 -11.81 -12.34
CA HIS A 229 -4.84 -12.77 -13.34
C HIS A 229 -5.46 -12.04 -14.54
N GLU A 230 -4.99 -12.34 -15.75
CA GLU A 230 -5.48 -11.77 -17.01
C GLU A 230 -5.61 -10.23 -17.02
N GLY A 231 -4.66 -9.52 -16.39
CA GLY A 231 -4.66 -8.06 -16.34
C GLY A 231 -5.56 -7.45 -15.24
N VAL A 232 -6.24 -8.28 -14.45
CA VAL A 232 -7.09 -7.85 -13.34
C VAL A 232 -6.42 -8.21 -12.01
N THR A 233 -6.39 -7.24 -11.08
CA THR A 233 -6.01 -7.49 -9.69
C THR A 233 -7.26 -7.55 -8.82
N GLY A 234 -7.48 -8.66 -8.12
CA GLY A 234 -8.64 -8.86 -7.26
C GLY A 234 -8.37 -9.81 -6.11
N TRP A 235 -9.38 -10.06 -5.27
CA TRP A 235 -9.28 -10.90 -4.09
C TRP A 235 -9.96 -12.26 -4.29
N VAL A 236 -9.27 -13.33 -3.92
CA VAL A 236 -9.75 -14.73 -4.00
C VAL A 236 -9.65 -15.37 -2.62
N ARG A 237 -10.67 -16.16 -2.24
CA ARG A 237 -10.70 -16.86 -0.95
C ARG A 237 -9.70 -18.03 -0.92
N GLY A 238 -9.04 -18.22 0.21
CA GLY A 238 -7.85 -19.07 0.35
C GLY A 238 -8.09 -20.58 0.30
N ASP A 239 -9.31 -21.05 0.54
CA ASP A 239 -9.70 -22.44 0.30
C ASP A 239 -9.75 -22.79 -1.20
N LEU A 240 -9.83 -21.79 -2.07
CA LEU A 240 -9.89 -21.96 -3.52
C LEU A 240 -8.53 -21.97 -4.20
N LEU A 241 -7.44 -21.78 -3.45
CA LEU A 241 -6.08 -21.70 -3.98
C LEU A 241 -5.18 -22.76 -3.35
N GLN A 242 -4.20 -23.24 -4.11
CA GLN A 242 -3.16 -24.12 -3.62
C GLN A 242 -1.80 -23.65 -4.12
N SER A 243 -0.80 -23.61 -3.23
CA SER A 243 0.58 -23.34 -3.62
C SER A 243 1.06 -24.34 -4.68
N LEU A 244 1.74 -23.84 -5.70
CA LEU A 244 2.54 -24.68 -6.59
C LEU A 244 3.65 -25.34 -5.75
N ARG A 245 3.64 -26.68 -5.66
CA ARG A 245 4.74 -27.45 -5.10
C ARG A 245 5.72 -27.85 -6.18
#